data_AF-A0ABD0Z742-F1
#
_entry.id   AF-A0ABD0Z742-F1
#
_cell.length_a   1.000
_cell.length_b   1.000
_cell.length_c   1.000
_cell.angle_alpha   90.00
_cell.angle_beta   90.00
_cell.angle_gamma   90.00
#
_symmetry.space_group_name_H-M   'P 1'
#
loop_
_entity.id
_entity.type
_entity.pdbx_description
1 polymer ?
#
loop_
_entity_poly.entity_id
_entity_poly.type
_entity_poly.pdbx_seq_one_letter_code
_entity_poly.pdbx_strand_id
1 'polypeptide(L)'
;MKKKKMTTTTMKMPESFPITSLPDELMLSCLARVSRLYYPSLSLVCKSFKSLLASPELYKTRSLLQRTESCLYVCLHFPPDPYPHWFTLRHKPNQTLTSKNMKQSSGNVLVPIPSLRSPLEKYSCLVALGSNIYSIAEPIKLKASSSVSILDCGSHKWRKAPSLMVKRLRPCAS
;
A
#
# COMPACT_ATOMS: atom_id res chain seq x y z
N MET A 1 -59.90 15.92 48.89
CA MET A 1 -59.27 14.94 47.98
C MET A 1 -58.03 15.59 47.35
N LYS A 2 -56.82 15.17 47.73
CA LYS A 2 -55.55 15.73 47.23
C LYS A 2 -55.08 14.94 46.01
N LYS A 3 -54.92 15.60 44.85
CA LYS A 3 -54.35 14.99 43.62
C LYS A 3 -52.86 14.67 43.85
N LYS A 4 -52.49 13.40 43.66
CA LYS A 4 -51.10 12.91 43.73
C LYS A 4 -50.43 13.19 42.37
N LYS A 5 -49.35 13.97 42.37
CA LYS A 5 -48.58 14.35 41.17
C LYS A 5 -47.59 13.22 40.86
N MET A 6 -47.72 12.57 39.70
CA MET A 6 -46.73 11.61 39.20
C MET A 6 -45.47 12.36 38.75
N THR A 7 -44.33 12.05 39.36
CA THR A 7 -43.01 12.50 38.93
C THR A 7 -42.45 11.54 37.88
N THR A 8 -42.44 11.98 36.62
CA THR A 8 -41.76 11.32 35.51
C THR A 8 -40.25 11.35 35.78
N THR A 9 -39.68 10.20 36.10
CA THR A 9 -38.23 10.05 36.25
C THR A 9 -37.64 9.88 34.85
N THR A 10 -37.07 10.94 34.31
CA THR A 10 -36.30 10.92 33.07
C THR A 10 -35.07 10.03 33.29
N MET A 11 -35.11 8.80 32.77
CA MET A 11 -33.93 7.95 32.71
C MET A 11 -32.91 8.60 31.78
N LYS A 12 -31.85 9.17 32.37
CA LYS A 12 -30.66 9.56 31.62
C LYS A 12 -30.09 8.30 30.97
N MET A 13 -30.22 8.23 29.66
CA MET A 13 -29.51 7.30 28.80
C MET A 13 -28.01 7.41 29.13
N PRO A 14 -27.28 6.30 29.35
CA PRO A 14 -25.84 6.39 29.57
C PRO A 14 -25.24 7.07 28.36
N GLU A 15 -24.56 8.19 28.60
CA GLU A 15 -23.72 8.83 27.61
C GLU A 15 -22.88 7.75 26.97
N SER A 16 -22.92 7.66 25.64
CA SER A 16 -22.08 6.77 24.88
C SER A 16 -20.66 6.93 25.39
N PHE A 17 -20.10 5.90 26.03
CA PHE A 17 -18.69 5.87 26.36
C PHE A 17 -17.96 6.18 25.05
N PRO A 18 -17.23 7.31 24.94
CA PRO A 18 -16.31 7.45 23.84
C PRO A 18 -15.38 6.26 24.00
N ILE A 19 -15.41 5.33 23.05
CA ILE A 19 -14.36 4.32 22.93
C ILE A 19 -13.10 5.17 22.93
N THR A 20 -12.38 5.15 24.05
CA THR A 20 -11.13 5.86 24.21
C THR A 20 -10.29 5.36 23.06
N SER A 21 -10.09 6.24 22.07
CA SER A 21 -9.39 5.91 20.85
C SER A 21 -8.07 5.28 21.26
N LEU A 22 -7.87 4.01 20.89
CA LEU A 22 -6.62 3.33 21.17
C LEU A 22 -5.49 4.24 20.64
N PRO A 23 -4.45 4.54 21.45
CA PRO A 23 -3.35 5.38 21.01
C PRO A 23 -2.84 4.95 19.63
N ASP A 24 -2.58 5.92 18.76
CA ASP A 24 -2.14 5.65 17.38
C ASP A 24 -0.90 4.73 17.35
N GLU A 25 -0.03 4.82 18.35
CA GLU A 25 1.14 3.94 18.51
C GLU A 25 0.77 2.46 18.68
N LEU A 26 -0.27 2.17 19.48
CA LEU A 26 -0.75 0.79 19.66
C LEU A 26 -1.43 0.29 18.39
N MET A 27 -2.21 1.14 17.72
CA MET A 27 -2.79 0.78 16.41
C MET A 27 -1.69 0.50 15.39
N LEU A 28 -0.65 1.33 15.34
CA LEU A 28 0.50 1.16 14.45
C LEU A 28 1.24 -0.14 14.73
N SER A 29 1.48 -0.47 16.01
CA SER A 29 2.10 -1.73 16.43
C SER A 29 1.27 -2.95 16.01
N CYS A 30 -0.05 -2.87 16.14
CA CYS A 30 -0.96 -3.91 15.66
C CYS A 30 -0.92 -4.05 14.14
N LEU A 31 -1.05 -2.93 13.40
CA LEU A 31 -1.02 -2.91 11.93
C LEU A 31 0.33 -3.38 11.36
N ALA A 32 1.44 -3.09 12.05
CA ALA A 32 2.78 -3.54 11.69
C ALA A 32 2.94 -5.07 11.73
N ARG A 33 2.11 -5.77 12.52
CA ARG A 33 2.14 -7.24 12.62
C ARG A 33 1.27 -7.92 11.57
N VAL A 34 0.34 -7.20 10.95
CA VAL A 34 -0.54 -7.73 9.90
C VAL A 34 0.19 -7.72 8.54
N SER A 35 -0.02 -8.73 7.71
CA SER A 35 0.53 -8.75 6.35
C SER A 35 -0.04 -7.60 5.50
N ARG A 36 0.82 -6.99 4.68
CA ARG A 36 0.46 -5.94 3.71
C ARG A 36 -0.62 -6.36 2.72
N LEU A 37 -0.83 -7.66 2.53
CA LEU A 37 -1.90 -8.18 1.69
C LEU A 37 -3.29 -7.70 2.16
N TYR A 38 -3.48 -7.51 3.47
CA TYR A 38 -4.75 -7.09 4.07
C TYR A 38 -4.92 -5.57 4.20
N TYR A 39 -3.88 -4.78 3.92
CA TYR A 39 -3.92 -3.33 4.10
C TYR A 39 -5.03 -2.63 3.31
N PRO A 40 -5.38 -3.03 2.07
CA PRO A 40 -6.50 -2.44 1.38
C PRO A 40 -7.81 -2.58 2.16
N SER A 41 -8.10 -3.78 2.67
CA SER A 41 -9.29 -4.02 3.49
C SER A 41 -9.25 -3.22 4.79
N LEU A 42 -8.11 -3.20 5.47
CA LEU A 42 -7.94 -2.45 6.72
C LEU A 42 -8.06 -0.93 6.52
N SER A 43 -7.63 -0.40 5.38
CA SER A 43 -7.77 1.03 5.05
C SER A 43 -9.22 1.49 4.91
N LEU A 44 -10.16 0.55 4.72
CA LEU A 44 -11.59 0.83 4.61
C LEU A 44 -12.31 0.82 5.97
N VAL A 45 -11.67 0.34 7.04
CA VAL A 45 -12.29 0.22 8.36
C VAL A 45 -12.57 1.60 8.97
N CYS A 46 -11.56 2.48 8.99
CA CYS A 46 -11.71 3.84 9.50
C CYS A 46 -10.66 4.80 8.93
N LYS A 47 -10.87 6.11 9.10
CA LYS A 47 -9.97 7.17 8.63
C LYS A 47 -8.57 7.08 9.28
N SER A 48 -8.49 6.73 10.57
CA SER A 48 -7.21 6.59 11.27
C SER A 48 -6.40 5.42 10.69
N PHE A 49 -7.00 4.24 10.50
CA PHE A 49 -6.32 3.11 9.85
C PHE A 49 -5.78 3.48 8.47
N LYS A 50 -6.60 4.15 7.64
CA LYS A 50 -6.15 4.64 6.33
C LYS A 50 -4.94 5.56 6.45
N SER A 51 -4.94 6.49 7.41
CA SER A 51 -3.83 7.42 7.65
C SER A 51 -2.57 6.71 8.14
N LEU A 52 -2.69 5.81 9.12
CA LEU A 52 -1.57 5.03 9.66
C LEU A 52 -0.96 4.08 8.62
N LEU A 53 -1.79 3.46 7.79
CA LEU A 53 -1.34 2.61 6.69
C LEU A 53 -0.60 3.37 5.58
N ALA A 54 -0.87 4.66 5.43
CA ALA A 54 -0.16 5.55 4.51
C ALA A 54 1.08 6.21 5.13
N SER A 55 1.30 6.04 6.44
CA SER A 55 2.35 6.72 7.18
C SER A 55 3.70 5.99 7.05
N PRO A 56 4.82 6.73 6.98
CA PRO A 56 6.16 6.13 6.97
C PRO A 56 6.52 5.44 8.30
N GLU A 57 5.90 5.84 9.42
CA GLU A 57 6.09 5.25 10.75
C GLU A 57 5.74 3.76 10.77
N LEU A 58 4.77 3.33 9.95
CA LEU A 58 4.40 1.93 9.84
C LEU A 58 5.59 1.07 9.39
N TYR A 59 6.29 1.50 8.33
CA TYR A 59 7.43 0.74 7.81
C TYR A 59 8.63 0.77 8.75
N LYS A 60 8.85 1.87 9.47
CA LYS A 60 9.85 1.95 10.54
C LYS A 60 9.55 0.94 11.65
N THR A 61 8.30 0.92 12.12
CA THR A 61 7.83 0.01 13.18
C THR A 61 7.97 -1.44 12.74
N ARG A 62 7.60 -1.76 11.50
CA ARG A 62 7.80 -3.10 10.93
C ARG A 62 9.25 -3.53 10.91
N SER A 63 10.15 -2.63 10.51
CA SER A 63 11.59 -2.91 10.48
C SER A 63 12.12 -3.20 11.88
N LEU A 64 11.71 -2.41 12.88
CA LEU A 64 12.07 -2.61 14.28
C LEU A 64 11.56 -3.97 14.82
N LEU A 65 10.34 -4.34 14.44
CA LEU A 65 9.72 -5.61 14.81
C LEU A 65 10.19 -6.80 13.96
N GLN A 66 11.12 -6.59 13.02
CA GLN A 66 11.60 -7.62 12.08
C GLN A 66 10.46 -8.28 11.28
N ARG A 67 9.42 -7.49 10.95
CA ARG A 67 8.27 -7.90 10.13
C ARG A 67 8.45 -7.48 8.68
N THR A 68 9.60 -7.75 8.10
CA THR A 68 9.82 -7.60 6.67
C THR A 68 9.13 -8.74 5.92
N GLU A 69 8.45 -8.43 4.82
CA GLU A 69 7.76 -9.44 4.01
C GLU A 69 8.07 -9.24 2.52
N SER A 70 8.22 -10.35 1.80
CA SER A 70 8.38 -10.34 0.36
C SER A 70 7.09 -9.86 -0.30
N CYS A 71 7.19 -8.82 -1.12
CA CYS A 71 6.05 -8.23 -1.81
C CYS A 71 6.22 -8.38 -3.32
N LEU A 72 5.19 -8.89 -3.99
CA LEU A 72 5.21 -9.03 -5.44
C LEU A 72 4.81 -7.71 -6.11
N TYR A 73 5.72 -7.21 -6.94
CA TYR A 73 5.49 -6.11 -7.87
C TYR A 73 5.55 -6.65 -9.29
N VAL A 74 4.56 -6.27 -10.10
CA VAL A 74 4.52 -6.63 -11.52
C VAL A 74 4.50 -5.34 -12.33
N CYS A 75 5.39 -5.27 -13.31
CA CYS A 75 5.48 -4.16 -14.24
C CYS A 75 5.04 -4.65 -15.62
N LEU A 76 3.95 -4.11 -16.16
CA LEU A 76 3.38 -4.52 -17.45
C LEU A 76 3.29 -3.31 -18.39
N HIS A 77 3.64 -3.51 -19.64
CA HIS A 77 3.53 -2.49 -20.69
C HIS A 77 2.39 -2.86 -21.64
N PHE A 78 1.42 -1.96 -21.81
CA PHE A 78 0.22 -2.18 -22.62
C PHE A 78 0.20 -1.18 -23.78
N PRO A 79 0.62 -1.59 -25.00
CA PRO A 79 0.48 -0.73 -26.18
C PRO A 79 -0.98 -0.34 -26.42
N PRO A 80 -1.29 0.90 -26.84
CA PRO A 80 -0.35 1.93 -27.31
C PRO A 80 0.20 2.84 -26.20
N ASP A 81 -0.07 2.58 -24.91
CA ASP A 81 0.43 3.43 -23.83
C ASP A 81 1.96 3.42 -23.81
N PRO A 82 2.64 4.57 -23.90
CA PRO A 82 4.10 4.63 -23.84
C PRO A 82 4.66 4.30 -22.45
N TYR A 83 3.83 4.26 -21.40
CA TYR A 83 4.26 4.06 -20.02
C TYR A 83 3.97 2.64 -19.51
N PRO A 84 4.94 1.99 -18.85
CA PRO A 84 4.66 0.77 -18.13
C PRO A 84 3.85 1.05 -16.85
N HIS A 85 2.95 0.12 -16.53
CA HIS A 85 2.07 0.17 -15.38
C HIS A 85 2.55 -0.78 -14.29
N TRP A 86 2.48 -0.31 -13.05
CA TRP A 86 2.87 -1.09 -11.88
C TRP A 86 1.68 -1.62 -11.12
N PHE A 87 1.78 -2.88 -10.74
CA PHE A 87 0.79 -3.60 -9.96
C PHE A 87 1.45 -4.21 -8.73
N THR A 88 0.70 -4.30 -7.65
CA THR A 88 1.10 -5.03 -6.45
C THR A 88 0.06 -6.08 -6.13
N LEU A 89 0.51 -7.21 -5.60
CA LEU A 89 -0.39 -8.25 -5.12
C LEU A 89 -1.10 -7.81 -3.84
N ARG A 90 -2.42 -8.00 -3.77
CA ARG A 90 -3.26 -7.72 -2.60
C ARG A 90 -4.23 -8.85 -2.35
N HIS A 91 -4.68 -9.01 -1.11
CA HIS A 91 -5.75 -9.95 -0.77
C HIS A 91 -7.10 -9.39 -1.25
N LYS A 92 -7.88 -10.20 -1.97
CA LYS A 92 -9.25 -9.83 -2.34
C LYS A 92 -10.14 -9.96 -1.09
N PRO A 93 -10.85 -8.91 -0.65
CA PRO A 93 -11.79 -9.06 0.46
C PRO A 93 -12.87 -10.07 0.07
N ASN A 94 -13.24 -10.96 0.99
CA ASN A 94 -14.37 -11.87 0.79
C ASN A 94 -15.62 -11.01 0.62
N GLN A 95 -16.23 -11.07 -0.56
CA GLN A 95 -17.48 -10.36 -0.83
C GLN A 95 -18.59 -11.11 -0.10
N THR A 96 -19.30 -10.41 0.79
CA THR A 96 -20.49 -10.95 1.47
C THR A 96 -21.54 -11.29 0.41
N LEU A 97 -21.85 -12.58 0.25
CA LEU A 97 -22.77 -13.08 -0.77
C LEU A 97 -24.23 -12.76 -0.39
N THR A 98 -24.97 -12.16 -1.30
CA THR A 98 -26.43 -12.27 -1.40
C THR A 98 -26.88 -13.43 -2.32
N SER A 99 -25.95 -14.21 -2.89
CA SER A 99 -26.26 -15.31 -3.81
C SER A 99 -25.62 -16.64 -3.36
N LYS A 100 -26.47 -17.66 -3.15
CA LYS A 100 -26.14 -18.95 -2.52
C LYS A 100 -25.26 -19.90 -3.36
N ASN A 101 -24.79 -19.54 -4.56
CA ASN A 101 -24.22 -20.53 -5.51
C ASN A 101 -22.93 -20.10 -6.24
N MET A 102 -21.86 -19.70 -5.53
CA MET A 102 -20.53 -19.62 -6.15
C MET A 102 -19.45 -20.03 -5.13
N LYS A 103 -18.64 -21.06 -5.46
CA LYS A 103 -17.40 -21.38 -4.73
C LYS A 103 -16.51 -20.14 -4.73
N GLN A 104 -16.36 -19.50 -3.59
CA GLN A 104 -15.46 -18.35 -3.45
C GLN A 104 -14.02 -18.83 -3.56
N SER A 105 -13.27 -18.36 -4.55
CA SER A 105 -11.82 -18.35 -4.43
C SER A 105 -11.44 -17.13 -3.59
N SER A 106 -11.07 -17.37 -2.32
CA SER A 106 -10.30 -16.40 -1.53
C SER A 106 -8.94 -16.24 -2.21
N GLY A 107 -8.89 -15.36 -3.21
CA GLY A 107 -7.76 -15.20 -4.10
C GLY A 107 -7.00 -13.90 -3.85
N ASN A 108 -5.73 -13.89 -4.22
CA ASN A 108 -4.99 -12.64 -4.37
C ASN A 108 -5.31 -12.00 -5.73
N VAL A 109 -5.31 -10.68 -5.78
CA VAL A 109 -5.53 -9.90 -7.01
C VAL A 109 -4.39 -8.90 -7.20
N LEU A 110 -3.99 -8.69 -8.44
CA LEU A 110 -3.08 -7.61 -8.81
C LEU A 110 -3.86 -6.30 -8.86
N VAL A 111 -3.48 -5.36 -8.01
CA VAL A 111 -4.10 -4.03 -7.95
C VAL A 111 -3.13 -3.02 -8.54
N PRO A 112 -3.58 -2.15 -9.47
CA PRO A 112 -2.72 -1.09 -9.99
C PRO A 112 -2.29 -0.16 -8.87
N ILE A 113 -1.05 0.29 -8.90
CA ILE A 113 -0.52 1.30 -7.98
C ILE A 113 -0.86 2.67 -8.59
N PRO A 114 -1.84 3.41 -8.04
CA PRO A 114 -2.24 4.69 -8.61
C PRO A 114 -1.07 5.68 -8.55
N SER A 115 -0.94 6.56 -9.54
CA SER A 115 0.08 7.63 -9.63
C SER A 115 1.53 7.21 -9.87
N LEU A 116 1.79 5.92 -10.07
CA LEU A 116 3.13 5.46 -10.44
C LEU A 116 3.39 5.66 -11.95
N ARG A 117 3.42 6.92 -12.39
CA ARG A 117 3.98 7.23 -13.71
C ARG A 117 5.46 6.89 -13.63
N SER A 118 5.80 5.76 -14.23
CA SER A 118 7.17 5.41 -14.55
C SER A 118 7.88 6.63 -15.13
N PRO A 119 9.17 6.87 -14.82
CA PRO A 119 9.99 7.68 -15.71
C PRO A 119 9.74 7.25 -17.16
N LEU A 120 9.69 8.20 -18.11
CA LEU A 120 9.41 7.96 -19.54
C LEU A 120 10.25 6.85 -20.20
N GLU A 121 11.27 6.38 -19.51
CA GLU A 121 12.28 5.44 -19.94
C GLU A 121 11.71 4.02 -19.77
N LYS A 122 11.63 3.26 -20.87
CA LYS A 122 11.43 1.80 -20.79
C LYS A 122 12.45 1.24 -19.81
N TYR A 123 12.07 0.26 -19.00
CA TYR A 123 12.98 -0.28 -18.00
C TYR A 123 13.93 -1.29 -18.65
N SER A 124 15.23 -0.99 -18.71
CA SER A 124 16.21 -1.99 -19.13
C SER A 124 16.46 -3.01 -18.03
N CYS A 125 16.57 -2.53 -16.79
CA CYS A 125 16.98 -3.33 -15.65
C CYS A 125 16.22 -2.89 -14.40
N LEU A 126 15.63 -3.87 -13.69
CA LEU A 126 15.00 -3.70 -12.40
C LEU A 126 15.74 -4.56 -11.38
N VAL A 127 16.21 -3.95 -10.29
CA VAL A 127 16.90 -4.66 -9.20
C VAL A 127 16.20 -4.34 -7.89
N ALA A 128 15.72 -5.37 -7.19
CA ALA A 128 15.15 -5.22 -5.87
C ALA A 128 16.25 -5.27 -4.80
N LEU A 129 16.34 -4.22 -3.97
CA LEU A 129 17.27 -4.15 -2.85
C LEU A 129 16.54 -3.63 -1.61
N GLY A 130 16.34 -4.52 -0.63
CA GLY A 130 15.54 -4.22 0.56
C GLY A 130 14.11 -3.83 0.20
N SER A 131 13.68 -2.66 0.69
CA SER A 131 12.33 -2.10 0.43
C SER A 131 12.28 -1.20 -0.81
N ASN A 132 13.28 -1.26 -1.68
CA ASN A 132 13.39 -0.39 -2.85
C ASN A 132 13.59 -1.20 -4.13
N ILE A 133 13.04 -0.70 -5.24
CA ILE A 133 13.31 -1.21 -6.58
C ILE A 133 14.09 -0.16 -7.35
N TYR A 134 15.29 -0.53 -7.79
CA TYR A 134 16.16 0.31 -8.61
C TYR A 134 15.85 0.05 -10.07
N SER A 135 15.59 1.12 -10.79
CA SER A 135 15.37 1.13 -12.22
C SER A 135 16.54 1.81 -12.91
N ILE A 136 17.20 1.07 -13.80
CA ILE A 136 18.20 1.64 -14.70
C ILE A 136 17.56 1.76 -16.07
N ALA A 137 17.50 3.00 -16.54
CA ALA A 137 16.76 3.40 -17.72
C ALA A 137 17.23 2.70 -19.01
N GLU A 138 16.29 2.21 -19.82
CA GLU A 138 16.51 1.95 -21.23
C GLU A 138 16.34 3.25 -22.01
N PRO A 139 17.27 3.58 -22.91
CA PRO A 139 17.13 4.79 -23.67
C PRO A 139 16.09 4.66 -24.76
N ILE A 140 15.15 5.61 -24.75
CA ILE A 140 14.08 5.81 -25.75
C ILE A 140 14.65 5.99 -27.18
N LYS A 141 15.97 6.21 -27.34
CA LYS A 141 16.64 6.49 -28.62
C LYS A 141 17.98 5.76 -28.81
N LEU A 142 18.20 4.58 -28.22
CA LEU A 142 19.51 3.85 -28.28
C LEU A 142 20.72 4.67 -27.77
N LYS A 143 20.49 5.72 -26.99
CA LYS A 143 21.54 6.59 -26.45
C LYS A 143 21.91 6.17 -25.04
N ALA A 144 23.15 5.73 -24.80
CA ALA A 144 23.56 5.28 -23.47
C ALA A 144 23.15 6.25 -22.35
N SER A 145 22.51 5.71 -21.29
CA SER A 145 22.02 6.48 -20.13
C SER A 145 22.75 6.06 -18.87
N SER A 146 22.95 7.01 -17.96
CA SER A 146 23.46 6.79 -16.60
C SER A 146 22.39 7.07 -15.53
N SER A 147 21.15 7.37 -15.95
CA SER A 147 20.04 7.66 -15.05
C SER A 147 19.62 6.42 -14.28
N VAL A 148 19.47 6.58 -12.96
CA VAL A 148 18.94 5.56 -12.07
C VAL A 148 17.81 6.19 -11.26
N SER A 149 16.68 5.50 -11.21
CA SER A 149 15.52 5.88 -10.42
C SER A 149 15.24 4.82 -9.36
N ILE A 150 14.79 5.23 -8.19
CA ILE A 150 14.43 4.33 -7.09
C ILE A 150 12.93 4.44 -6.85
N LEU A 151 12.24 3.32 -6.90
CA LEU A 151 10.89 3.16 -6.38
C LEU A 151 10.98 2.74 -4.92
N ASP A 152 10.51 3.61 -4.02
CA ASP A 152 10.27 3.26 -2.63
C ASP A 152 8.98 2.42 -2.55
N CYS A 153 9.12 1.13 -2.21
CA CYS A 153 7.99 0.20 -2.12
C CYS A 153 7.08 0.48 -0.92
N GLY A 154 7.51 1.29 0.04
CA GLY A 154 6.71 1.66 1.21
C GLY A 154 5.73 2.78 0.88
N SER A 155 6.25 3.87 0.31
CA SER A 155 5.45 5.04 -0.06
C SER A 155 4.87 4.98 -1.47
N HIS A 156 5.30 4.02 -2.30
CA HIS A 156 4.96 3.91 -3.72
C HIS A 156 5.29 5.22 -4.47
N LYS A 157 6.51 5.73 -4.27
CA LYS A 157 7.00 6.96 -4.91
C LYS A 157 8.35 6.74 -5.59
N TRP A 158 8.53 7.40 -6.73
CA TRP A 158 9.81 7.47 -7.43
C TRP A 158 10.66 8.60 -6.88
N ARG A 159 11.97 8.35 -6.76
CA ARG A 159 12.99 9.37 -6.50
C ARG A 159 14.21 9.13 -7.38
N LYS A 160 14.95 10.19 -7.70
CA LYS A 160 16.20 10.09 -8.45
C LYS A 160 17.31 9.52 -7.56
N ALA A 161 18.10 8.61 -8.11
CA ALA A 161 19.29 8.07 -7.45
C ALA A 161 20.57 8.72 -8.01
N PRO A 162 21.73 8.54 -7.35
CA PRO A 162 23.01 8.82 -7.96
C PRO A 162 23.13 8.13 -9.32
N SER A 163 23.65 8.87 -10.30
CA SER A 163 23.83 8.33 -11.65
C SER A 163 24.98 7.32 -11.69
N LEU A 164 24.91 6.36 -12.60
CA LEU A 164 26.03 5.45 -12.86
C LEU A 164 27.26 6.25 -13.31
N MET A 165 28.45 5.80 -12.90
CA MET A 165 29.72 6.40 -13.35
C MET A 165 29.90 6.31 -14.87
N VAL A 166 29.33 5.28 -15.50
CA VAL A 166 29.42 5.03 -16.94
C VAL A 166 28.02 4.93 -17.53
N LYS A 167 27.80 5.60 -18.66
CA LYS A 167 26.55 5.50 -19.43
C LYS A 167 26.44 4.10 -20.04
N ARG A 168 25.29 3.44 -19.89
CA ARG A 168 25.05 2.08 -20.40
C ARG A 168 23.87 2.08 -21.38
N LEU A 169 23.96 1.21 -22.39
CA LEU A 169 22.90 1.01 -23.38
C LEU A 169 21.96 -0.15 -22.99
N ARG A 170 22.51 -1.19 -22.35
CA ARG A 170 21.78 -2.36 -21.82
C ARG A 170 22.46 -2.84 -20.52
N PRO A 171 22.12 -2.26 -19.37
CA PRO A 171 22.82 -2.51 -18.12
C PRO A 171 22.63 -3.91 -17.49
N CYS A 172 21.81 -4.80 -18.08
CA CYS A 172 21.60 -6.15 -17.54
C CYS A 172 22.76 -7.10 -17.85
N ALA A 173 23.28 -7.77 -16.82
CA ALA A 173 23.99 -9.03 -16.95
C ALA A 173 23.02 -10.15 -16.53
N SER A 174 22.96 -11.21 -17.33
CA SER A 174 22.23 -12.46 -17.06
C SER A 174 22.98 -13.35 -16.09
#